data_AF-A0A1I0QS58-F1
#
_entry.id   AF-A0A1I0QS58-F1
#
_cell.length_a   1.000
_cell.length_b   1.000
_cell.length_c   1.000
_cell.angle_alpha   90.00
_cell.angle_beta   90.00
_cell.angle_gamma   90.00
#
_symmetry.space_group_name_H-M   'P 1'
#
loop_
_entity.id
_entity.type
_entity.pdbx_description
1 polymer ?
#
loop_
_entity_poly.entity_id
_entity_poly.type
_entity_poly.pdbx_seq_one_letter_code
_entity_poly.pdbx_strand_id
1 'polypeptide(L)'
;MLYLIDKPMAEIGLRTAANDADGTIVLIQDGVLLDPDLDRPTYAVAQDVEKRGVALPDRIDTIAYAELVDRLAEEEVKSFV
;
A
#
# COMPACT_ATOMS: atom_id res chain seq x y z
N MET A 1 -3.26 -5.99 10.17
CA MET A 1 -2.40 -4.79 10.37
C MET A 1 -2.27 -4.09 9.04
N LEU A 2 -2.31 -2.76 9.02
CA LEU A 2 -2.20 -1.95 7.81
C LEU A 2 -0.75 -1.50 7.59
N TYR A 3 -0.18 -1.80 6.44
CA TYR A 3 1.18 -1.43 6.06
C TYR A 3 1.15 -0.30 5.03
N LEU A 4 1.44 0.92 5.47
CA LEU A 4 1.63 2.06 4.57
C LEU A 4 3.04 2.01 3.99
N ILE A 5 3.16 1.95 2.66
CA ILE A 5 4.45 1.81 1.99
C ILE A 5 4.63 2.92 0.95
N ASP A 6 5.66 3.74 1.15
CA ASP A 6 6.28 4.57 0.13
C ASP A 6 7.58 3.90 -0.38
N LYS A 7 8.04 4.33 -1.56
CA LYS A 7 9.20 3.78 -2.25
C LYS A 7 10.51 3.83 -1.45
N PRO A 8 10.87 4.90 -0.71
CA PRO A 8 12.17 4.96 -0.02
C PRO A 8 12.37 3.86 1.01
N MET A 9 11.30 3.42 1.67
CA MET A 9 11.32 2.43 2.75
C MET A 9 10.70 1.09 2.34
N ALA A 10 10.40 0.90 1.05
CA ALA A 10 9.65 -0.23 0.53
C ALA A 10 10.27 -1.59 0.82
N GLU A 11 11.59 -1.73 0.74
CA GLU A 11 12.24 -3.01 1.01
C GLU A 11 11.95 -3.51 2.44
N ILE A 12 12.09 -2.61 3.43
CA ILE A 12 11.86 -2.94 4.83
C ILE A 12 10.36 -3.15 5.07
N GLY A 13 9.51 -2.30 4.49
CA GLY A 13 8.06 -2.41 4.62
C GLY A 13 7.52 -3.73 4.07
N LEU A 14 7.88 -4.09 2.83
CA LEU A 14 7.44 -5.31 2.17
C LEU A 14 7.99 -6.56 2.87
N ARG A 15 9.25 -6.56 3.31
CA ARG A 15 9.79 -7.68 4.11
C ARG A 15 9.07 -7.84 5.44
N THR A 16 8.64 -6.73 6.06
CA THR A 16 7.87 -6.79 7.31
C THR A 16 6.46 -7.33 7.05
N ALA A 17 5.78 -6.84 6.01
CA ALA A 17 4.45 -7.30 5.61
C ALA A 17 4.43 -8.78 5.19
N ALA A 18 5.49 -9.26 4.54
CA ALA A 18 5.63 -10.66 4.12
C ALA A 18 5.52 -11.67 5.29
N ASN A 19 5.86 -11.24 6.52
CA ASN A 19 5.81 -12.06 7.72
C ASN A 19 4.45 -12.03 8.45
N ASP A 20 3.47 -11.24 8.00
CA ASP A 20 2.15 -11.11 8.63
C ASP A 20 1.04 -11.57 7.67
N ALA A 21 0.57 -12.81 7.77
CA ALA A 21 -0.35 -13.43 6.80
C ALA A 21 -1.66 -12.64 6.59
N ASP A 22 -2.09 -11.92 7.62
CA ASP A 22 -3.35 -11.17 7.64
C ASP A 22 -3.12 -9.66 7.40
N GLY A 23 -1.90 -9.28 7.02
CA GLY A 23 -1.52 -7.90 6.73
C GLY A 23 -2.13 -7.38 5.43
N THR A 24 -2.61 -6.13 5.45
CA THR A 24 -3.05 -5.39 4.25
C THR A 24 -1.99 -4.36 3.87
N ILE A 25 -1.65 -4.28 2.60
CA ILE A 25 -0.66 -3.33 2.07
C ILE A 25 -1.40 -2.17 1.42
N VAL A 26 -0.96 -0.94 1.70
CA VAL A 26 -1.39 0.26 0.99
C VAL A 26 -0.17 1.00 0.46
N LEU A 27 -0.07 1.06 -0.86
CA LEU A 27 0.92 1.81 -1.60
C LEU A 27 0.49 3.28 -1.68
N ILE A 28 1.33 4.16 -1.16
CA ILE A 28 1.11 5.62 -1.16
C ILE A 28 2.29 6.31 -1.83
N GLN A 29 2.10 7.55 -2.26
CA GLN A 29 3.17 8.35 -2.87
C GLN A 29 3.90 7.58 -3.99
N ASP A 30 5.23 7.51 -3.97
CA ASP A 30 6.03 6.81 -4.97
C ASP A 30 5.93 5.28 -4.83
N GLY A 31 5.38 4.79 -3.72
CA GLY A 31 5.06 3.38 -3.49
C GLY A 31 4.12 2.81 -4.56
N VAL A 32 3.26 3.61 -5.19
CA VAL A 32 2.37 3.15 -6.28
C VAL A 32 3.12 2.73 -7.56
N LEU A 33 4.42 3.03 -7.65
CA LEU A 33 5.30 2.57 -8.73
C LEU A 33 5.84 1.15 -8.50
N LEU A 34 5.55 0.57 -7.33
CA LEU A 34 6.01 -0.75 -6.95
C LEU A 34 5.00 -1.79 -7.40
N ASP A 35 5.51 -3.01 -7.62
CA ASP A 35 4.70 -4.17 -7.91
C ASP A 35 5.03 -5.31 -6.93
N PRO A 36 4.54 -5.24 -5.67
CA PRO A 36 4.84 -6.27 -4.69
C PRO A 36 4.19 -7.59 -5.08
N ASP A 37 5.00 -8.65 -5.13
CA ASP A 37 4.55 -10.03 -5.33
C ASP A 37 4.29 -10.69 -3.98
N LEU A 38 3.24 -10.23 -3.30
CA LEU A 38 2.76 -10.78 -2.04
C LEU A 38 1.30 -11.21 -2.21
N ASP A 39 1.00 -12.45 -1.84
CA ASP A 39 -0.35 -13.02 -1.88
C ASP A 39 -1.20 -12.46 -0.72
N ARG A 40 -1.50 -11.15 -0.80
CA ARG A 40 -2.16 -10.37 0.24
C ARG A 40 -2.96 -9.23 -0.36
N PRO A 41 -4.03 -8.75 0.33
CA PRO A 41 -4.74 -7.55 -0.07
C PRO A 41 -3.77 -6.38 -0.23
N THR A 42 -3.69 -5.86 -1.44
CA THR A 42 -2.79 -4.76 -1.80
C THR A 42 -3.62 -3.68 -2.48
N TYR A 43 -3.54 -2.49 -1.93
CA TYR A 43 -4.22 -1.31 -2.45
C TYR A 43 -3.21 -0.25 -2.84
N ALA A 44 -3.57 0.60 -3.80
CA ALA A 44 -2.84 1.81 -4.13
C ALA A 44 -3.73 3.03 -4.01
N VAL A 45 -3.19 4.15 -3.53
CA VAL A 45 -3.97 5.38 -3.43
C VAL A 45 -4.21 5.96 -4.82
N ALA A 46 -5.48 6.04 -5.22
CA ALA A 46 -5.92 6.45 -6.55
C ALA A 46 -5.33 7.80 -6.98
N GLN A 47 -5.31 8.79 -6.08
CA GLN A 47 -4.75 10.10 -6.35
C GLN A 47 -3.25 10.05 -6.66
N ASP A 48 -2.49 9.16 -6.03
CA ASP A 48 -1.07 9.00 -6.27
C ASP A 48 -0.78 8.27 -7.58
N VAL A 49 -1.62 7.29 -7.93
CA VAL A 49 -1.61 6.57 -9.22
C VAL A 49 -1.86 7.55 -10.36
N GLU A 50 -2.91 8.35 -10.25
CA GLU A 50 -3.31 9.33 -11.25
C GLU A 50 -2.24 10.41 -11.44
N LYS A 51 -1.67 10.93 -10.34
CA LYS A 51 -0.59 11.92 -10.36
C LYS A 51 0.68 11.40 -11.03
N ARG A 52 0.96 10.09 -10.93
CA ARG A 52 2.15 9.45 -11.53
C ARG A 52 1.89 8.86 -12.91
N GLY A 53 0.62 8.78 -13.33
CA GLY A 53 0.24 8.24 -14.64
C GLY A 53 0.64 6.77 -14.83
N VAL A 54 0.64 5.98 -13.76
CA VAL A 54 1.04 4.56 -13.79
C VAL A 54 -0.18 3.66 -13.99
N ALA A 55 -0.01 2.61 -14.79
CA ALA A 55 -0.99 1.53 -14.89
C ALA A 55 -0.70 0.49 -13.81
N LEU A 56 -1.69 0.18 -12.99
CA LEU A 56 -1.57 -0.84 -11.95
C LEU A 56 -1.83 -2.23 -12.53
N PRO A 57 -1.19 -3.28 -11.97
CA PRO A 57 -1.59 -4.65 -12.21
C PRO A 57 -2.99 -4.94 -11.65
N ASP A 58 -3.73 -5.87 -12.28
CA ASP A 58 -5.11 -6.24 -11.90
C ASP A 58 -5.27 -6.76 -10.45
N ARG A 59 -4.16 -7.14 -9.79
CA ARG A 59 -4.15 -7.59 -8.40
C ARG A 59 -4.09 -6.46 -7.36
N ILE A 60 -3.91 -5.22 -7.81
CA ILE A 60 -3.81 -4.04 -6.94
C ILE A 60 -5.05 -3.19 -7.15
N ASP A 61 -5.93 -3.20 -6.16
CA ASP A 61 -7.12 -2.35 -6.16
C ASP A 61 -6.76 -0.90 -5.80
N THR A 62 -7.56 0.06 -6.27
CA THR A 62 -7.35 1.47 -5.91
C THR A 62 -8.30 1.92 -4.80
N ILE A 63 -7.78 2.67 -3.83
CA ILE A 63 -8.58 3.32 -2.78
C ILE A 63 -8.38 4.84 -2.79
N ALA A 64 -9.36 5.59 -2.32
CA ALA A 64 -9.21 7.03 -2.12
C ALA A 64 -8.54 7.33 -0.76
N TYR A 65 -7.93 8.51 -0.62
CA TYR A 65 -7.44 8.98 0.68
C TYR A 65 -8.51 8.98 1.79
N ALA A 66 -9.78 9.23 1.45
CA ALA A 66 -10.87 9.17 2.44
C ALA A 66 -11.01 7.76 3.03
N GLU A 67 -11.03 6.73 2.18
CA GLU A 67 -11.08 5.33 2.63
C GLU A 67 -9.81 4.95 3.41
N LEU A 68 -8.64 5.46 2.98
CA LEU A 68 -7.41 5.23 3.73
C LEU A 68 -7.52 5.79 5.16
N VAL A 69 -8.04 7.01 5.32
CA VAL A 69 -8.24 7.62 6.64
C VAL A 69 -9.17 6.77 7.52
N ASP A 70 -10.25 6.23 6.95
CA ASP A 70 -11.17 5.35 7.67
C ASP A 70 -10.42 4.08 8.16
N ARG A 71 -9.65 3.43 7.28
CA ARG A 71 -8.83 2.25 7.64
C ARG A 71 -7.77 2.55 8.70
N LEU A 72 -7.13 3.72 8.65
CA LEU A 72 -6.15 4.16 9.65
C LEU A 72 -6.78 4.32 11.04
N ALA A 73 -8.09 4.57 11.13
CA ALA A 73 -8.81 4.67 12.40
C ALA A 73 -9.24 3.30 12.96
N GLU A 74 -9.42 2.30 12.10
CA GLU A 74 -9.93 0.97 12.46
C GLU A 74 -8.83 -0.08 12.70
N GLU A 75 -7.67 0.08 12.05
CA GLU A 75 -6.59 -0.91 12.03
C GLU A 75 -5.33 -0.41 12.75
N GLU A 76 -4.55 -1.33 13.32
CA GLU A 76 -3.18 -1.02 13.75
C GLU A 76 -2.29 -0.80 12.52
N VAL A 77 -1.53 0.30 12.50
CA VAL A 77 -0.77 0.77 11.32
C VAL A 77 0.74 0.69 11.55
N LYS A 78 1.47 0.20 10.56
CA LYS A 78 2.91 0.39 10.42
C LYS A 78 3.22 1.22 9.19
N SER A 79 3.93 2.32 9.40
CA SER A 79 4.26 3.29 8.35
C SER A 79 5.72 3.17 7.91
N PHE A 80 5.91 3.09 6.60
CA PHE A 80 7.20 3.03 5.92
C PHE A 80 7.22 4.11 4.83
N VAL A 81 7.33 5.37 5.27
CA VAL A 81 7.40 6.59 4.42
C VAL A 81 8.81 7.16 4.47
#